data_AF-A0A5C1B6W5-F1
#
_entry.id   AF-A0A5C1B6W5-F1
#
_cell.length_a   1.000
_cell.length_b   1.000
_cell.length_c   1.000
_cell.angle_alpha   90.00
_cell.angle_beta   90.00
_cell.angle_gamma   90.00
#
_symmetry.space_group_name_H-M   'P 1'
#
loop_
_entity.id
_entity.type
_entity.pdbx_description
1 polymer ?
#
loop_
_entity_poly.entity_id
_entity_poly.type
_entity_poly.pdbx_seq_one_letter_code
_entity_poly.pdbx_strand_id
1 'polypeptide(L)'
;MPLARLIDRIGGGLGVIASWLVLLACLVSAGNATIRYLFSYSSNAWLELQWYMFAGMVLLGSAYTLKVNEHVRVDLFYGAVSDRTRHWIDLLGGAIFLLPMCIVMIWFTWPWFVQSWTLNEASNNAGGLIRWPVILLLPVGFVLILLQGISEMIKRAAALRGFHQHEYAYEKPLQ
;
A
#
# COMPACT_ATOMS: atom_id res chain seq x y z
N MET A 1 -10.56 16.29 -13.89
CA MET A 1 -10.32 16.79 -12.51
C MET A 1 -8.81 16.83 -12.23
N PRO A 2 -8.22 17.99 -11.88
CA PRO A 2 -6.76 18.13 -11.74
C PRO A 2 -6.20 17.42 -10.49
N LEU A 3 -6.89 17.49 -9.36
CA LEU A 3 -6.45 16.89 -8.08
C LEU A 3 -6.33 15.36 -8.16
N ALA A 4 -7.40 14.68 -8.61
CA ALA A 4 -7.40 13.22 -8.78
C ALA A 4 -6.28 12.73 -9.72
N ARG A 5 -6.04 13.46 -10.81
CA ARG A 5 -4.94 13.15 -11.76
C ARG A 5 -3.55 13.30 -11.16
N LEU A 6 -3.35 14.27 -10.26
CA LEU A 6 -2.08 14.43 -9.55
C LEU A 6 -1.83 13.25 -8.62
N ILE A 7 -2.82 12.88 -7.82
CA ILE A 7 -2.75 11.74 -6.89
C ILE A 7 -2.48 10.45 -7.67
N ASP A 8 -3.19 10.23 -8.78
CA ASP A 8 -2.99 9.06 -9.65
C ASP A 8 -1.60 8.96 -10.26
N ARG A 9 -0.95 10.10 -10.54
CA ARG A 9 0.44 10.16 -11.03
C ARG A 9 1.43 9.80 -9.93
N ILE A 10 1.22 10.33 -8.73
CA ILE A 10 2.04 9.99 -7.56
C ILE A 10 1.93 8.49 -7.26
N GLY A 11 0.70 7.97 -7.17
CA GLY A 11 0.47 6.54 -6.97
C GLY A 11 1.07 5.67 -8.08
N GLY A 12 1.01 6.13 -9.34
CA GLY A 12 1.68 5.48 -10.47
C GLY A 12 3.19 5.37 -10.31
N GLY A 13 3.86 6.48 -9.95
CA GLY A 13 5.31 6.49 -9.74
C GLY A 13 5.74 5.61 -8.57
N LEU A 14 4.99 5.65 -7.47
CA LEU A 14 5.25 4.80 -6.30
C LEU A 14 5.00 3.31 -6.59
N GLY A 15 4.05 2.99 -7.46
CA GLY A 15 3.85 1.63 -7.97
C GLY A 15 5.08 1.08 -8.68
N VAL A 16 5.75 1.89 -9.51
CA VAL A 16 7.01 1.49 -10.17
C VAL A 16 8.11 1.23 -9.13
N ILE A 17 8.24 2.10 -8.12
CA ILE A 17 9.20 1.91 -7.03
C ILE A 17 8.91 0.59 -6.29
N ALA A 18 7.63 0.31 -5.99
CA ALA A 18 7.22 -0.94 -5.36
C ALA A 18 7.59 -2.17 -6.21
N SER A 19 7.43 -2.11 -7.53
CA SER A 19 7.86 -3.19 -8.43
C SER A 19 9.37 -3.45 -8.37
N TRP A 20 10.18 -2.39 -8.30
CA TRP A 20 11.63 -2.54 -8.12
C TRP A 20 11.99 -3.09 -6.74
N LEU A 21 11.27 -2.70 -5.68
CA LEU A 21 11.48 -3.24 -4.34
C LEU A 21 11.23 -4.74 -4.27
N VAL A 22 10.22 -5.26 -4.98
CA VAL A 22 9.97 -6.71 -5.11
C VAL A 22 11.19 -7.41 -5.71
N LEU A 23 11.67 -6.90 -6.85
CA LEU A 23 12.82 -7.49 -7.54
C LEU A 23 14.07 -7.48 -6.65
N LEU A 24 14.34 -6.36 -5.98
CA LEU A 24 15.46 -6.24 -5.05
C LEU A 24 15.32 -7.18 -3.86
N ALA A 25 14.12 -7.31 -3.28
CA ALA A 25 13.86 -8.24 -2.17
C ALA A 25 14.14 -9.69 -2.60
N CYS A 26 13.72 -10.09 -3.81
CA CYS A 26 14.03 -11.40 -4.38
C CYS A 26 15.53 -11.62 -4.57
N LEU A 27 16.25 -10.63 -5.11
CA LEU A 27 17.70 -10.71 -5.32
C LEU A 27 18.48 -10.81 -4.00
N VAL A 28 18.10 -10.00 -3.00
CA VAL A 28 18.70 -10.07 -1.66
C VAL A 28 18.40 -11.41 -0.98
N SER A 29 17.19 -11.96 -1.19
CA SER A 29 16.82 -13.30 -0.71
C SER A 29 17.65 -14.41 -1.34
N ALA A 30 17.74 -14.43 -2.67
CA ALA A 30 18.55 -15.39 -3.41
C ALA A 30 20.04 -15.28 -3.04
N GLY A 31 20.57 -14.06 -2.92
CA GLY A 31 21.95 -13.81 -2.51
C GLY A 31 22.22 -14.32 -1.10
N ASN A 32 21.36 -14.01 -0.13
CA ASN A 32 21.51 -14.48 1.25
C ASN A 32 21.42 -16.01 1.34
N ALA A 33 20.50 -16.64 0.61
CA ALA A 33 20.41 -18.10 0.54
C ALA A 33 21.69 -18.71 -0.06
N THR A 34 22.19 -18.16 -1.16
CA THR A 34 23.41 -18.62 -1.82
C THR A 34 24.62 -18.56 -0.88
N ILE A 35 24.80 -17.42 -0.18
CA ILE A 35 25.91 -17.26 0.77
C ILE A 35 25.78 -18.25 1.93
N ARG A 36 24.55 -18.44 2.45
CA ARG A 36 24.29 -19.36 3.55
C ARG A 36 24.60 -20.81 3.20
N TYR A 37 24.27 -21.25 1.99
CA TYR A 37 24.50 -22.63 1.58
C TYR A 37 25.92 -22.90 1.07
N LEU A 38 26.58 -21.92 0.44
CA LEU A 38 27.93 -22.09 -0.08
C LEU A 38 29.03 -21.80 0.97
N PHE A 39 28.82 -20.80 1.82
CA PHE A 39 29.83 -20.29 2.74
C PHE A 39 29.46 -20.44 4.22
N SER A 40 28.32 -21.07 4.53
CA SER A 40 27.82 -21.27 5.91
C SER A 40 27.73 -19.98 6.73
N TYR A 41 27.60 -18.83 6.06
CA TYR A 41 27.53 -17.50 6.66
C TYR A 41 26.15 -16.88 6.40
N SER A 42 25.56 -16.24 7.40
CA SER A 42 24.26 -15.57 7.27
C SER A 42 24.27 -14.30 8.12
N SER A 43 23.76 -13.19 7.58
CA SER A 43 23.68 -11.92 8.29
C SER A 43 22.22 -11.56 8.59
N ASN A 44 21.93 -11.21 9.84
CA ASN A 44 20.59 -10.78 10.25
C ASN A 44 20.18 -9.47 9.55
N ALA A 45 21.13 -8.58 9.26
CA ALA A 45 20.86 -7.35 8.51
C ALA A 45 20.27 -7.63 7.12
N TRP A 46 20.72 -8.70 6.45
CA TRP A 46 20.24 -9.06 5.11
C TRP A 46 18.81 -9.61 5.18
N LEU A 47 18.48 -10.36 6.23
CA LEU A 47 17.12 -10.83 6.50
C LEU A 47 16.18 -9.66 6.83
N GLU A 48 16.62 -8.73 7.67
CA GLU A 48 15.84 -7.55 8.01
C GLU A 48 15.63 -6.62 6.82
N LEU A 49 16.64 -6.45 5.97
CA LEU A 49 16.54 -5.67 4.74
C LEU A 49 15.43 -6.20 3.82
N GLN A 50 15.30 -7.52 3.70
CA GLN A 50 14.23 -8.15 2.92
C GLN A 50 12.86 -7.77 3.47
N TRP A 51 12.70 -7.78 4.80
CA TRP A 51 11.44 -7.40 5.44
C TRP A 51 11.14 -5.91 5.23
N TYR A 52 12.16 -5.05 5.21
CA TYR A 52 11.99 -3.62 4.98
C TYR A 52 11.59 -3.33 3.54
N MET A 53 12.22 -4.02 2.59
CA MET A 53 11.84 -3.96 1.17
C MET A 53 10.41 -4.48 0.96
N PHE A 54 10.03 -5.57 1.65
CA PHE A 54 8.67 -6.11 1.62
C PHE A 54 7.64 -5.12 2.18
N ALA A 55 7.92 -4.50 3.33
CA ALA A 55 7.07 -3.45 3.88
C ALA A 55 6.93 -2.27 2.89
N GLY A 56 8.05 -1.85 2.28
CA GLY A 56 8.07 -0.79 1.27
C GLY A 56 7.22 -1.11 0.04
N MET A 57 7.35 -2.30 -0.54
CA MET A 57 6.54 -2.67 -1.71
C MET A 57 5.04 -2.68 -1.39
N VAL A 58 4.64 -3.18 -0.21
CA VAL A 58 3.22 -3.26 0.17
C VAL A 58 2.68 -1.85 0.45
N LEU A 59 3.37 -1.06 1.25
CA LEU A 59 2.87 0.24 1.71
C LEU A 59 2.89 1.27 0.58
N LEU A 60 3.94 1.31 -0.26
CA LEU A 60 4.01 2.21 -1.40
C LEU A 60 3.13 1.74 -2.57
N GLY A 61 3.03 0.41 -2.78
CA GLY A 61 2.22 -0.19 -3.83
C GLY A 61 0.72 -0.17 -3.52
N SER A 62 0.32 -0.11 -2.26
CA SER A 62 -1.08 -0.13 -1.83
C SER A 62 -1.94 0.95 -2.51
N ALA A 63 -1.46 2.19 -2.59
CA ALA A 63 -2.15 3.27 -3.28
C ALA A 63 -2.30 3.00 -4.78
N TYR A 64 -1.30 2.40 -5.41
CA TYR A 64 -1.41 1.97 -6.81
C TYR A 64 -2.47 0.87 -6.98
N THR A 65 -2.46 -0.16 -6.13
CA THR A 65 -3.47 -1.23 -6.18
C THR A 65 -4.89 -0.70 -5.97
N LEU A 66 -5.06 0.31 -5.13
CA LEU A 66 -6.36 0.95 -4.91
C LEU A 66 -6.83 1.71 -6.16
N LYS A 67 -5.92 2.41 -6.84
CA LYS A 67 -6.19 3.11 -8.11
C LYS A 67 -6.69 2.16 -9.20
N VAL A 68 -6.10 0.97 -9.32
CA VAL A 68 -6.50 -0.03 -10.32
C VAL A 68 -7.66 -0.92 -9.86
N ASN A 69 -8.25 -0.64 -8.68
CA ASN A 69 -9.31 -1.43 -8.05
C ASN A 69 -8.91 -2.90 -7.76
N GLU A 70 -7.62 -3.19 -7.60
CA GLU A 70 -7.09 -4.51 -7.23
C GLU A 70 -6.75 -4.61 -5.73
N HIS A 71 -6.95 -3.53 -4.97
CA HIS A 71 -6.81 -3.58 -3.52
C HIS A 71 -7.83 -4.57 -2.93
N VAL A 72 -7.38 -5.44 -2.03
CA VAL A 72 -8.18 -6.54 -1.47
C VAL A 72 -9.52 -6.01 -0.96
N ARG A 73 -10.59 -6.47 -1.58
CA ARG A 73 -11.97 -6.07 -1.30
C ARG A 73 -12.85 -7.30 -1.17
N VAL A 74 -13.67 -7.33 -0.13
CA VAL A 74 -14.65 -8.41 0.09
C VAL A 74 -15.91 -8.06 -0.68
N ASP A 75 -15.97 -8.50 -1.93
CA ASP A 75 -16.96 -8.10 -2.92
C ASP A 75 -18.04 -9.17 -3.13
N LEU A 76 -18.69 -9.63 -2.05
CA LEU A 76 -19.69 -10.70 -2.17
C LEU A 76 -20.95 -10.27 -2.96
N PHE A 77 -21.28 -8.98 -2.93
CA PHE A 77 -22.51 -8.43 -3.53
C PHE A 77 -22.29 -7.67 -4.84
N TYR A 78 -21.05 -7.55 -5.29
CA TYR A 78 -20.69 -6.64 -6.38
C TYR A 78 -21.15 -7.10 -7.76
N GLY A 79 -21.24 -8.42 -7.98
CA GLY A 79 -21.72 -8.99 -9.25
C GLY A 79 -23.24 -9.00 -9.42
N ALA A 80 -24.01 -8.64 -8.39
CA ALA A 80 -25.48 -8.73 -8.38
C ALA A 80 -26.18 -7.36 -8.36
N VAL A 81 -25.43 -6.26 -8.31
CA VAL A 81 -25.97 -4.90 -8.17
C VAL A 81 -25.72 -4.04 -9.40
N SER A 82 -26.56 -3.01 -9.60
CA SER A 82 -26.40 -2.05 -10.69
C SER A 82 -25.16 -1.17 -10.52
N ASP A 83 -24.63 -0.63 -11.62
CA ASP A 83 -23.45 0.26 -11.60
C ASP A 83 -23.63 1.49 -10.71
N ARG A 84 -24.84 2.06 -10.67
CA ARG A 84 -25.16 3.18 -9.77
C ARG A 84 -25.07 2.76 -8.30
N THR A 85 -25.61 1.59 -7.95
CA THR A 85 -25.51 1.07 -6.58
C THR A 85 -24.06 0.78 -6.23
N ARG A 86 -23.28 0.26 -7.18
CA ARG A 86 -21.85 -0.01 -7.04
C ARG A 86 -21.09 1.24 -6.64
N HIS A 87 -21.27 2.35 -7.37
CA HIS A 87 -20.68 3.65 -7.04
C HIS A 87 -21.06 4.17 -5.64
N TRP A 88 -22.32 3.97 -5.21
CA TRP A 88 -22.76 4.37 -3.87
C TRP A 88 -22.10 3.54 -2.77
N ILE A 89 -22.03 2.21 -2.93
CA ILE A 89 -21.34 1.32 -1.99
C ILE A 89 -19.88 1.73 -1.88
N ASP A 90 -19.24 1.94 -3.02
CA ASP A 90 -17.86 2.37 -3.16
C ASP A 90 -17.59 3.74 -2.50
N LEU A 91 -18.53 4.69 -2.59
CA LEU A 91 -18.42 6.02 -2.00
C LEU A 91 -18.64 6.00 -0.47
N LEU A 92 -19.70 5.33 -0.02
CA LEU A 92 -20.03 5.20 1.40
C LEU A 92 -19.00 4.31 2.13
N GLY A 93 -18.57 3.22 1.49
CA GLY A 93 -17.52 2.34 1.97
C GLY A 93 -16.19 3.09 2.15
N GLY A 94 -15.84 3.90 1.15
CA GLY A 94 -14.70 4.81 1.24
C GLY A 94 -14.81 5.79 2.40
N ALA A 95 -15.95 6.49 2.50
CA ALA A 95 -16.17 7.53 3.50
C ALA A 95 -16.21 7.02 4.94
N ILE A 96 -16.87 5.89 5.19
CA ILE A 96 -17.20 5.39 6.53
C ILE A 96 -16.14 4.40 7.03
N PHE A 97 -15.52 3.62 6.15
CA PHE A 97 -14.55 2.60 6.54
C PHE A 97 -13.12 2.99 6.15
N LEU A 98 -12.87 3.29 4.86
CA LEU A 98 -11.50 3.50 4.37
C LEU A 98 -10.85 4.75 4.97
N LEU A 99 -11.50 5.93 4.86
CA LEU A 99 -10.93 7.18 5.34
C LEU A 99 -10.72 7.18 6.87
N PRO A 100 -11.72 6.79 7.70
CA PRO A 100 -11.54 6.80 9.15
C PRO A 100 -10.48 5.79 9.60
N MET A 101 -10.42 4.61 8.97
CA MET A 101 -9.37 3.63 9.26
C MET A 101 -7.98 4.19 8.95
N CYS A 102 -7.79 4.80 7.77
CA CYS A 102 -6.50 5.41 7.42
C CYS A 102 -6.11 6.53 8.40
N ILE A 103 -7.05 7.39 8.79
CA ILE A 103 -6.82 8.47 9.77
C ILE A 103 -6.39 7.89 11.12
N VAL A 104 -7.10 6.88 11.61
CA VAL A 104 -6.77 6.20 12.88
C VAL A 104 -5.39 5.55 12.80
N MET A 105 -5.06 4.88 11.70
CA MET A 105 -3.75 4.26 11.52
C MET A 105 -2.63 5.30 11.48
N ILE A 106 -2.83 6.43 10.80
CA ILE A 106 -1.86 7.55 10.79
C ILE A 106 -1.69 8.10 12.22
N TRP A 107 -2.78 8.29 12.96
CA TRP A 107 -2.73 8.76 14.35
C TRP A 107 -1.87 7.84 15.21
N PHE A 108 -2.05 6.52 15.13
CA PHE A 108 -1.28 5.57 15.94
C PHE A 108 0.16 5.40 15.49
N THR A 109 0.41 5.38 14.18
CA THR A 109 1.74 5.09 13.63
C THR A 109 2.67 6.30 13.65
N TRP A 110 2.15 7.52 13.62
CA TRP A 110 2.99 8.73 13.64
C TRP A 110 3.79 8.92 14.93
N PRO A 111 3.20 8.86 16.15
CA PRO A 111 3.95 8.93 17.40
C PRO A 111 4.96 7.79 17.54
N TRP A 112 4.61 6.59 17.05
CA TRP A 112 5.51 5.45 17.06
C TRP A 112 6.73 5.68 16.17
N PHE A 113 6.55 6.24 14.97
CA PHE A 113 7.65 6.68 14.12
C PHE A 113 8.53 7.72 14.83
N VAL A 114 7.93 8.77 15.40
CA VAL A 114 8.68 9.85 16.07
C VAL A 114 9.50 9.30 17.24
N GLN A 115 8.94 8.37 18.01
CA GLN A 115 9.66 7.71 19.09
C GLN A 115 10.86 6.90 18.55
N SER A 116 10.64 6.09 17.52
CA SER A 116 11.70 5.27 16.93
C SER A 116 12.82 6.13 16.31
N TRP A 117 12.46 7.26 15.69
CA TRP A 117 13.39 8.23 15.14
C TRP A 117 14.23 8.92 16.24
N THR A 118 13.60 9.38 17.32
CA THR A 118 14.29 10.10 18.40
C THR A 118 15.20 9.18 19.22
N LEU A 119 14.78 7.93 19.43
CA LEU A 119 15.59 6.92 20.14
C LEU A 119 16.61 6.23 19.23
N ASN A 120 16.60 6.52 17.93
CA ASN A 120 17.38 5.85 16.89
C ASN A 120 17.34 4.32 17.06
N GLU A 121 16.11 3.82 17.17
CA GLU A 121 15.84 2.44 17.57
C GLU A 121 16.47 1.46 16.56
N ALA A 122 17.35 0.60 17.06
CA ALA A 122 17.96 -0.46 16.28
C ALA A 122 17.26 -1.80 16.55
N SER A 123 17.41 -2.74 15.62
CA SER A 123 16.90 -4.08 15.83
C SER A 123 17.62 -4.82 16.95
N ASN A 124 16.84 -5.59 17.73
CA ASN A 124 17.34 -6.44 18.82
C ASN A 124 18.21 -7.60 18.34
N ASN A 125 18.23 -7.87 17.03
CA ASN A 125 19.08 -8.90 16.46
C ASN A 125 20.54 -8.44 16.42
N ALA A 126 21.48 -9.37 16.64
CA ALA A 126 22.90 -9.09 16.50
C ALA A 126 23.21 -8.60 15.07
N GLY A 127 23.76 -7.39 14.96
CA GLY A 127 24.03 -6.73 13.68
C GLY A 127 22.78 -6.23 12.95
N GLY A 128 21.67 -6.01 13.66
CA GLY A 128 20.40 -5.57 13.10
C GLY A 128 20.39 -4.11 12.60
N LEU A 129 19.43 -3.79 11.74
CA LEU A 129 19.28 -2.49 11.09
C LEU A 129 18.55 -1.48 11.99
N ILE A 130 18.71 -0.21 11.65
CA ILE A 130 17.93 0.89 12.23
C ILE A 130 16.48 0.76 11.78
N ARG A 131 15.52 0.81 12.71
CA ARG A 131 14.10 0.51 12.47
C ARG A 131 13.27 1.67 11.97
N TRP A 132 13.63 2.92 12.30
CA TRP A 132 12.80 4.07 11.94
C TRP A 132 12.43 4.14 10.45
N PRO A 133 13.26 3.72 9.45
CA PRO A 133 12.87 3.81 8.05
C PRO A 133 11.68 2.92 7.72
N VAL A 134 11.61 1.71 8.29
CA VAL A 134 10.47 0.81 8.05
C VAL A 134 9.23 1.28 8.78
N ILE A 135 9.39 1.86 9.98
CA ILE A 135 8.27 2.39 10.76
C ILE A 135 7.71 3.65 10.09
N LEU A 136 8.55 4.48 9.45
CA LEU A 136 8.11 5.63 8.66
C LEU A 136 7.25 5.24 7.45
N LEU A 137 7.52 4.08 6.84
CA LEU A 137 6.71 3.61 5.71
C LEU A 137 5.24 3.38 6.10
N LEU A 138 4.94 3.11 7.38
CA LEU A 138 3.57 2.90 7.84
C LEU A 138 2.70 4.16 7.71
N PRO A 139 2.99 5.29 8.40
CA PRO A 139 2.18 6.49 8.26
C PRO A 139 2.21 7.01 6.81
N VAL A 140 3.34 6.90 6.11
CA VAL A 140 3.44 7.28 4.70
C VAL A 140 2.50 6.44 3.83
N GLY A 141 2.51 5.11 3.98
CA GLY A 141 1.62 4.21 3.26
C GLY A 141 0.15 4.53 3.49
N PHE A 142 -0.26 4.73 4.75
CA PHE A 142 -1.64 5.10 5.06
C PHE A 142 -2.04 6.48 4.53
N VAL A 143 -1.14 7.47 4.53
CA VAL A 143 -1.39 8.77 3.88
C VAL A 143 -1.60 8.59 2.38
N LEU A 144 -0.81 7.73 1.72
CA LEU A 144 -0.95 7.46 0.30
C LEU A 144 -2.29 6.77 -0.03
N ILE A 145 -2.70 5.77 0.77
CA ILE A 145 -4.01 5.12 0.64
C ILE A 145 -5.13 6.14 0.88
N LEU A 146 -5.00 7.01 1.89
CA LEU A 146 -5.98 8.05 2.19
C LEU A 146 -6.17 9.00 1.00
N LEU A 147 -5.07 9.49 0.43
CA LEU A 147 -5.09 10.37 -0.75
C LEU A 147 -5.70 9.66 -1.95
N GLN A 148 -5.30 8.42 -2.23
CA GLN A 148 -5.88 7.65 -3.33
C GLN A 148 -7.38 7.36 -3.10
N GLY A 149 -7.78 7.05 -1.87
CA GLY A 149 -9.18 6.86 -1.48
C GLY A 149 -10.02 8.10 -1.79
N ILE A 150 -9.51 9.29 -1.46
CA ILE A 150 -10.16 10.56 -1.82
C ILE A 150 -10.24 10.71 -3.36
N SER A 151 -9.17 10.39 -4.08
CA SER A 151 -9.16 10.42 -5.56
C SER A 151 -10.25 9.52 -6.16
N GLU A 152 -10.35 8.28 -5.70
CA GLU A 152 -11.38 7.33 -6.17
C GLU A 152 -12.79 7.79 -5.81
N MET A 153 -13.01 8.30 -4.60
CA MET A 153 -14.32 8.84 -4.20
C MET A 153 -14.75 10.02 -5.06
N ILE A 154 -13.81 10.92 -5.41
CA ILE A 154 -14.07 12.04 -6.33
C ILE A 154 -14.50 11.53 -7.71
N LYS A 155 -13.81 10.52 -8.26
CA LYS A 155 -14.16 9.93 -9.56
C LYS A 155 -15.51 9.22 -9.54
N ARG A 156 -15.80 8.47 -8.47
CA ARG A 156 -17.10 7.78 -8.25
C ARG A 156 -18.25 8.79 -8.13
N ALA A 157 -18.04 9.89 -7.41
CA ALA A 157 -19.02 10.98 -7.33
C ALA A 157 -19.25 11.66 -8.70
N ALA A 158 -18.21 11.78 -9.52
CA ALA A 158 -18.32 12.29 -10.89
C ALA A 158 -19.10 11.33 -11.81
N ALA A 159 -18.88 10.02 -11.65
CA ALA A 159 -19.58 8.98 -12.40
C ALA A 159 -21.09 8.97 -12.09
N LEU A 160 -21.48 9.12 -10.82
CA LEU A 160 -22.89 9.26 -10.42
C LEU A 160 -23.60 10.47 -11.07
N ARG A 161 -22.86 11.53 -11.37
CA ARG A 161 -23.37 12.73 -12.04
C ARG A 161 -23.39 12.61 -13.58
N GLY A 162 -22.96 11.47 -14.13
CA GLY A 162 -22.96 11.21 -15.57
C GLY A 162 -21.73 11.71 -16.34
N PHE A 163 -20.68 12.18 -15.64
CA PHE A 163 -19.48 12.74 -16.28
C PHE A 163 -18.34 11.72 -16.49
N HIS A 164 -18.50 10.47 -16.02
CA HIS A 164 -17.49 9.42 -16.15
C HIS A 164 -18.14 8.03 -16.21
N GLN A 165 -17.86 7.26 -17.25
CA GLN A 165 -18.10 5.82 -17.25
C GLN A 165 -16.83 5.16 -16.68
N HIS A 166 -16.93 4.64 -15.47
CA HIS A 166 -15.90 3.75 -14.93
C HIS A 166 -16.19 2.35 -15.47
N GLU A 167 -15.30 1.83 -16.31
CA GLU A 167 -15.39 0.46 -16.80
C GLU A 167 -14.96 -0.47 -15.66
N TYR A 168 -15.95 -1.02 -14.97
CA TYR A 168 -15.74 -2.05 -13.98
C TYR A 168 -15.50 -3.38 -14.68
N ALA A 169 -14.27 -3.62 -15.14
CA ALA A 169 -13.82 -4.95 -15.52
C ALA A 169 -13.72 -5.80 -14.23
N TYR A 170 -14.87 -6.26 -13.72
CA TYR A 170 -14.91 -7.20 -12.61
C TYR A 170 -14.69 -8.59 -13.18
N GLU A 171 -13.45 -9.05 -13.12
CA GLU A 171 -13.14 -10.44 -13.37
C GLU A 171 -13.52 -11.23 -12.12
N LYS A 172 -14.60 -12.03 -12.22
CA LYS A 172 -14.98 -12.94 -11.13
C LYS A 172 -13.78 -13.85 -10.85
N PRO A 173 -13.35 -13.99 -9.58
CA PRO A 173 -12.37 -15.02 -9.25
C PRO A 173 -12.97 -16.37 -9.64
N LEU A 174 -12.34 -17.05 -10.60
CA LEU A 174 -12.64 -18.44 -10.97
C LEU A 174 -12.22 -19.32 -9.78
N GLN A 175 -13.09 -19.44 -8.79
CA GLN A 175 -12.95 -20.37 -7.67
C GLN A 175 -14.07 -21.39 -7.72
#